data_AF-A0A9E8MYD8-F1
#
_entry.id   AF-A0A9E8MYD8-F1
#
_cell.length_a   1.000
_cell.length_b   1.000
_cell.length_c   1.000
_cell.angle_alpha   90.00
_cell.angle_beta   90.00
_cell.angle_gamma   90.00
#
_symmetry.space_group_name_H-M   'P 1'
#
loop_
_entity.id
_entity.type
_entity.pdbx_description
1 polymer ?
#
loop_
_entity_poly.entity_id
_entity_poly.type
_entity_poly.pdbx_seq_one_letter_code
_entity_poly.pdbx_strand_id
1 'polypeptide(L)'
;MSIDKKYFEDFLGYGLSGNVHGKRSKIDELRLKSFTLKDPKVAFPDDDYISVLRKIEGRNGSLGGEVLKRFNLVFNYQKAKITLEKNRYFNDEFSYNKCGIELENDGIRLITEIERASQDIDVENKTVNVRAIYVSKNILVAKNTYIITQVTPGSPAERVGLKKGDQLIKINGSEASNFSLKQLMGRFFEEEGTKLKLEVERIGIRIPVILTLESPIK
;
A
#
# COMPACT_ATOMS: atom_id res chain seq x y z
N MET A 1 -19.91 -14.50 -17.04
CA MET A 1 -18.48 -14.74 -17.32
C MET A 1 -18.03 -15.86 -16.40
N SER A 2 -17.72 -17.05 -16.93
CA SER A 2 -17.07 -18.12 -16.15
C SER A 2 -15.66 -17.64 -15.80
N ILE A 3 -15.31 -17.60 -14.52
CA ILE A 3 -13.96 -17.29 -14.07
C ILE A 3 -13.20 -18.62 -14.06
N ASP A 4 -12.80 -19.09 -15.24
CA ASP A 4 -11.84 -20.21 -15.40
C ASP A 4 -10.38 -19.74 -15.24
N LYS A 5 -10.18 -18.51 -14.74
CA LYS A 5 -8.86 -17.94 -14.47
C LYS A 5 -8.63 -17.82 -12.97
N LYS A 6 -7.38 -18.06 -12.56
CA LYS A 6 -6.84 -17.83 -11.22
C LYS A 6 -7.42 -16.53 -10.65
N TYR A 7 -8.04 -16.62 -9.47
CA TYR A 7 -8.47 -15.47 -8.70
C TYR A 7 -7.91 -15.60 -7.29
N PHE A 8 -7.91 -14.51 -6.54
CA PHE A 8 -7.63 -14.51 -5.12
C PHE A 8 -8.65 -13.66 -4.39
N GLU A 9 -8.98 -14.06 -3.16
CA GLU A 9 -9.82 -13.27 -2.26
C GLU A 9 -9.01 -12.10 -1.72
N ASP A 10 -9.62 -10.90 -1.69
CA ASP A 10 -8.93 -9.70 -1.23
C ASP A 10 -9.88 -8.64 -0.68
N PHE A 11 -9.31 -7.67 0.02
CA PHE A 11 -9.97 -6.42 0.32
C PHE A 11 -10.05 -5.55 -0.94
N LEU A 12 -11.25 -5.16 -1.33
CA LEU A 12 -11.49 -4.41 -2.57
C LEU A 12 -11.48 -2.89 -2.36
N GLY A 13 -11.72 -2.44 -1.12
CA GLY A 13 -11.73 -1.03 -0.74
C GLY A 13 -12.89 -0.72 0.21
N TYR A 14 -13.22 0.56 0.31
CA TYR A 14 -14.30 1.06 1.15
C TYR A 14 -15.47 1.57 0.29
N GLY A 15 -16.68 1.10 0.59
CA GLY A 15 -17.93 1.68 0.14
C GLY A 15 -18.52 2.60 1.21
N LEU A 16 -19.64 3.26 0.89
CA LEU A 16 -20.36 4.10 1.86
C LEU A 16 -20.77 3.34 3.13
N SER A 17 -21.01 2.03 2.99
CA SER A 17 -21.45 1.13 4.06
C SER A 17 -20.30 0.41 4.77
N GLY A 18 -19.04 0.76 4.47
CA GLY A 18 -17.86 0.15 5.07
C GLY A 18 -17.03 -0.69 4.10
N ASN A 19 -16.35 -1.70 4.63
CA ASN A 19 -15.40 -2.53 3.88
C ASN A 19 -16.11 -3.28 2.75
N VAL A 20 -15.43 -3.45 1.62
CA VAL A 20 -15.89 -4.25 0.49
C VAL A 20 -14.86 -5.36 0.26
N HIS A 21 -15.34 -6.60 0.25
CA HIS A 21 -14.54 -7.78 -0.02
C HIS A 21 -15.00 -8.46 -1.31
N GLY A 22 -14.17 -9.37 -1.80
CA GLY A 22 -14.49 -10.23 -2.92
C GLY A 22 -13.24 -10.65 -3.67
N LYS A 23 -13.42 -10.97 -4.94
CA LYS A 23 -12.39 -11.64 -5.75
C LYS A 23 -11.66 -10.65 -6.65
N ARG A 24 -10.34 -10.78 -6.76
CA ARG A 24 -9.52 -10.09 -7.76
C ARG A 24 -8.99 -11.08 -8.78
N SER A 25 -8.88 -10.64 -10.03
CA SER A 25 -8.29 -11.43 -11.12
C SER A 25 -7.82 -10.53 -12.27
N LYS A 26 -7.22 -11.12 -13.30
CA LYS A 26 -6.89 -10.44 -14.56
C LYS A 26 -7.72 -11.03 -15.70
N ILE A 27 -8.21 -10.18 -16.59
CA ILE A 27 -8.83 -10.62 -17.85
C ILE A 27 -7.80 -10.55 -18.99
N ASP A 28 -8.01 -11.29 -20.09
CA ASP A 28 -7.05 -11.29 -21.22
C ASP A 28 -6.82 -9.91 -21.80
N GLU A 29 -7.91 -9.19 -22.08
CA GLU A 29 -7.85 -7.89 -22.70
C GLU A 29 -9.09 -7.05 -22.41
N LEU A 30 -8.90 -5.74 -22.43
CA LEU A 30 -9.96 -4.75 -22.49
C LEU A 30 -9.79 -3.94 -23.78
N ARG A 31 -10.83 -3.96 -24.62
CA ARG A 31 -10.87 -3.20 -25.87
C ARG A 31 -11.73 -1.95 -25.71
N LEU A 32 -11.15 -0.79 -26.03
CA LEU A 32 -11.82 0.50 -26.10
C LEU A 32 -11.64 1.06 -27.51
N LYS A 33 -12.61 0.76 -28.39
CA LYS A 33 -12.55 1.07 -29.83
C LYS A 33 -11.26 0.48 -30.45
N SER A 34 -10.29 1.32 -30.79
CA SER A 34 -9.00 0.93 -31.38
C SER A 34 -7.90 0.65 -30.35
N PHE A 35 -8.16 0.88 -29.06
CA PHE A 35 -7.20 0.64 -27.99
C PHE A 35 -7.40 -0.74 -27.38
N THR A 36 -6.29 -1.47 -27.20
CA THR A 36 -6.28 -2.76 -26.53
C THR A 36 -5.34 -2.67 -25.34
N LEU A 37 -5.85 -2.98 -24.15
CA LEU A 37 -5.07 -3.11 -22.92
C LEU A 37 -5.03 -4.59 -22.55
N LYS A 38 -3.82 -5.15 -22.42
CA LYS A 38 -3.61 -6.55 -22.07
C LYS A 38 -3.55 -6.75 -20.57
N ASP A 39 -4.04 -7.89 -20.11
CA ASP A 39 -3.99 -8.32 -18.71
C ASP A 39 -4.51 -7.30 -17.67
N PRO A 40 -5.59 -6.53 -17.94
CA PRO A 40 -6.05 -5.53 -16.99
C PRO A 40 -6.64 -6.17 -15.72
N LYS A 41 -6.43 -5.47 -14.60
CA LYS A 41 -6.99 -5.83 -13.29
C LYS A 41 -8.51 -5.74 -13.31
N VAL A 42 -9.16 -6.74 -12.74
CA VAL A 42 -10.60 -6.75 -12.46
C VAL A 42 -10.84 -7.12 -10.99
N ALA A 43 -11.95 -6.63 -10.45
CA ALA A 43 -12.45 -6.96 -9.13
C ALA A 43 -13.93 -7.33 -9.23
N PHE A 44 -14.32 -8.38 -8.52
CA PHE A 44 -15.66 -8.91 -8.42
C PHE A 44 -16.08 -8.85 -6.95
N PRO A 45 -16.77 -7.78 -6.52
CA PRO A 45 -17.29 -7.68 -5.16
C PRO A 45 -18.29 -8.78 -4.86
N ASP A 46 -18.41 -9.12 -3.58
CA ASP A 46 -19.41 -10.06 -3.10
C ASP A 46 -20.84 -9.58 -3.43
N ASP A 47 -21.75 -10.54 -3.60
CA ASP A 47 -23.09 -10.32 -4.17
C ASP A 47 -23.92 -9.30 -3.37
N ASP A 48 -23.69 -9.21 -2.06
CA ASP A 48 -24.36 -8.26 -1.17
C ASP A 48 -24.13 -6.79 -1.59
N TYR A 49 -23.01 -6.49 -2.25
CA TYR A 49 -22.65 -5.13 -2.68
C TYR A 49 -23.20 -4.75 -4.06
N ILE A 50 -23.55 -5.74 -4.90
CA ILE A 50 -23.81 -5.51 -6.33
C ILE A 50 -25.18 -6.01 -6.81
N SER A 51 -25.99 -6.60 -5.92
CA SER A 51 -27.34 -7.11 -6.23
C SER A 51 -28.25 -6.05 -6.89
N VAL A 52 -28.20 -4.81 -6.43
CA VAL A 52 -28.97 -3.69 -7.01
C VAL A 52 -28.40 -3.25 -8.36
N LEU A 53 -27.07 -3.19 -8.47
CA LEU A 53 -26.39 -2.73 -9.69
C LEU A 53 -26.49 -3.72 -10.84
N ARG A 54 -26.60 -5.02 -10.55
CA ARG A 54 -26.81 -6.08 -11.56
C ARG A 54 -28.16 -5.97 -12.27
N LYS A 55 -29.14 -5.26 -11.70
CA LYS A 55 -30.46 -5.02 -12.32
C LYS A 55 -30.45 -3.95 -13.40
N ILE A 56 -29.35 -3.19 -13.53
CA ILE A 56 -29.22 -2.15 -14.56
C ILE A 56 -28.84 -2.84 -15.88
N GLU A 57 -29.79 -2.90 -16.81
CA GLU A 57 -29.54 -3.47 -18.13
C GLU A 57 -28.40 -2.75 -18.86
N GLY A 58 -27.55 -3.53 -19.55
CA GLY A 58 -26.39 -3.01 -20.28
C GLY A 58 -25.18 -2.63 -19.41
N ARG A 59 -25.24 -2.81 -18.08
CA ARG A 59 -24.09 -2.55 -17.19
C ARG A 59 -23.18 -3.79 -17.07
N ASN A 60 -21.94 -3.68 -17.54
CA ASN A 60 -20.92 -4.72 -17.36
C ASN A 60 -19.97 -4.49 -16.17
N GLY A 61 -19.92 -3.27 -15.62
CA GLY A 61 -19.04 -2.92 -14.51
C GLY A 61 -18.71 -1.44 -14.49
N SER A 62 -17.80 -1.06 -13.58
CA SER A 62 -17.23 0.29 -13.54
C SER A 62 -15.81 0.28 -14.13
N LEU A 63 -15.48 1.27 -14.95
CA LEU A 63 -14.12 1.48 -15.44
C LEU A 63 -13.37 2.42 -14.50
N GLY A 64 -12.33 1.92 -13.85
CA GLY A 64 -11.62 2.64 -12.79
C GLY A 64 -10.39 3.44 -13.26
N GLY A 65 -9.80 4.18 -12.31
CA GLY A 65 -8.63 5.03 -12.52
C GLY A 65 -7.40 4.31 -13.08
N GLU A 66 -7.22 3.02 -12.78
CA GLU A 66 -6.08 2.24 -13.28
C GLU A 66 -6.07 2.06 -14.80
N VAL A 67 -7.25 2.03 -15.43
CA VAL A 67 -7.39 2.07 -16.89
C VAL A 67 -7.39 3.51 -17.38
N LEU A 68 -8.14 4.39 -16.72
CA LEU A 68 -8.33 5.77 -17.18
C LEU A 68 -7.04 6.61 -17.15
N LYS A 69 -6.13 6.38 -16.19
CA LYS A 69 -4.83 7.10 -16.08
C LYS A 69 -3.93 6.95 -17.31
N ARG A 70 -4.20 5.96 -18.15
CA ARG A 70 -3.45 5.60 -19.37
C ARG A 70 -3.76 6.50 -20.55
N PHE A 71 -4.74 7.39 -20.39
CA PHE A 71 -5.18 8.30 -21.42
C PHE A 71 -5.23 9.74 -20.91
N ASN A 72 -4.98 10.69 -21.80
CA ASN A 72 -5.48 12.05 -21.66
C ASN A 72 -6.96 12.03 -22.05
N LEU A 73 -7.81 12.55 -21.16
CA LEU A 73 -9.27 12.47 -21.25
C LEU A 73 -9.86 13.86 -21.50
N VAL A 74 -10.71 13.99 -22.51
CA VAL A 74 -11.52 15.20 -22.72
C VAL A 74 -12.99 14.82 -22.68
N PHE A 75 -13.72 15.40 -21.72
CA PHE A 75 -15.17 15.22 -21.57
C PHE A 75 -15.90 16.39 -22.24
N ASN A 76 -16.65 16.09 -23.29
CA ASN A 76 -17.63 17.00 -23.86
C ASN A 76 -19.02 16.59 -23.38
N TYR A 77 -19.44 17.16 -22.25
CA TYR A 77 -20.72 16.82 -21.61
C TYR A 77 -21.92 17.15 -22.50
N GLN A 78 -21.91 18.30 -23.19
CA GLN A 78 -23.02 18.73 -24.07
C GLN A 78 -23.25 17.76 -25.24
N LYS A 79 -22.18 17.18 -25.78
CA LYS A 79 -22.25 16.20 -26.87
C LYS A 79 -22.22 14.75 -26.38
N ALA A 80 -22.27 14.53 -25.06
CA ALA A 80 -22.11 13.22 -24.42
C ALA A 80 -20.93 12.41 -24.99
N LYS A 81 -19.79 13.08 -25.25
CA LYS A 81 -18.63 12.49 -25.93
C LYS A 81 -17.41 12.53 -25.04
N ILE A 82 -16.67 11.43 -25.01
CA ILE A 82 -15.35 11.34 -24.40
C ILE A 82 -14.32 11.11 -25.50
N THR A 83 -13.24 11.89 -25.48
CA THR A 83 -12.06 11.67 -26.34
C THR A 83 -10.94 11.08 -25.49
N LEU A 84 -10.31 10.01 -26.01
CA LEU A 84 -9.22 9.30 -25.36
C LEU A 84 -7.96 9.41 -26.24
N GLU A 85 -6.87 9.92 -25.67
CA GLU A 85 -5.55 9.93 -26.31
C GLU A 85 -4.56 9.20 -25.40
N LYS A 86 -3.75 8.28 -25.94
CA LYS A 86 -2.76 7.53 -25.13
C LYS A 86 -1.75 8.50 -24.51
N ASN A 87 -1.38 8.26 -23.26
CA ASN A 87 -0.28 8.99 -22.62
C ASN A 87 0.89 8.04 -22.26
N ARG A 88 1.89 8.56 -21.55
CA ARG A 88 3.10 7.80 -21.18
C ARG A 88 2.84 6.52 -20.38
N TYR A 89 1.72 6.44 -19.66
CA TYR A 89 1.35 5.29 -18.83
C TYR A 89 0.60 4.20 -19.61
N PHE A 90 0.35 4.39 -20.91
CA PHE A 90 -0.52 3.50 -21.67
C PHE A 90 -0.04 2.04 -21.65
N ASN A 91 1.28 1.84 -21.71
CA ASN A 91 1.89 0.51 -21.73
C ASN A 91 2.33 0.00 -20.34
N ASP A 92 2.02 0.70 -19.25
CA ASP A 92 2.42 0.27 -17.90
C ASP A 92 1.85 -1.11 -17.57
N GLU A 93 2.58 -1.93 -16.83
CA GLU A 93 2.06 -3.23 -16.42
C GLU A 93 0.94 -3.07 -15.36
N PHE A 94 -0.07 -3.93 -15.45
CA PHE A 94 -1.08 -4.08 -14.41
C PHE A 94 -0.55 -4.98 -13.28
N SER A 95 -0.13 -4.40 -12.15
CA SER A 95 0.34 -5.13 -10.97
C SER A 95 -0.62 -5.03 -9.77
N TYR A 96 -0.65 -6.08 -8.95
CA TYR A 96 -1.24 -6.08 -7.62
C TYR A 96 -0.21 -5.82 -6.53
N ASN A 97 -0.70 -5.54 -5.33
CA ASN A 97 0.09 -5.53 -4.10
C ASN A 97 0.62 -6.95 -3.86
N LYS A 98 1.94 -7.08 -3.73
CA LYS A 98 2.65 -8.36 -3.60
C LYS A 98 3.00 -8.72 -2.15
N CYS A 99 2.73 -7.82 -1.20
CA CYS A 99 2.94 -8.04 0.22
C CYS A 99 1.68 -8.63 0.88
N GLY A 100 0.50 -8.11 0.49
CA GLY A 100 -0.80 -8.52 1.03
C GLY A 100 -1.20 -7.80 2.32
N ILE A 101 -0.73 -6.56 2.52
CA ILE A 101 -1.20 -5.68 3.60
C ILE A 101 -1.75 -4.39 3.02
N GLU A 102 -2.80 -3.87 3.66
CA GLU A 102 -3.28 -2.50 3.45
C GLU A 102 -2.84 -1.64 4.64
N LEU A 103 -2.33 -0.44 4.34
CA LEU A 103 -1.91 0.52 5.34
C LEU A 103 -2.84 1.72 5.36
N GLU A 104 -3.09 2.26 6.54
CA GLU A 104 -3.70 3.57 6.70
C GLU A 104 -2.83 4.49 7.54
N ASN A 105 -3.01 5.79 7.31
CA ASN A 105 -2.44 6.80 8.19
C ASN A 105 -3.28 6.85 9.47
N ASP A 106 -2.66 6.50 10.59
CA ASP A 106 -3.27 6.45 11.92
C ASP A 106 -3.07 7.78 12.69
N GLY A 107 -2.85 8.86 11.94
CA GLY A 107 -2.66 10.20 12.47
C GLY A 107 -1.20 10.51 12.81
N ILE A 108 -1.03 11.26 13.90
CA ILE A 108 0.26 11.81 14.31
C ILE A 108 0.55 11.37 15.74
N ARG A 109 1.74 10.82 15.96
CA ARG A 109 2.28 10.56 17.28
C ARG A 109 3.35 11.60 17.60
N LEU A 110 3.23 12.23 18.76
CA LEU A 110 4.29 13.05 19.33
C LEU A 110 5.34 12.13 19.92
N ILE A 111 6.57 12.26 19.43
CA ILE A 111 7.71 11.56 20.02
C ILE A 111 8.69 12.59 20.57
N THR A 112 9.31 12.27 21.70
CA THR A 112 10.41 13.07 22.25
C THR A 112 11.70 12.61 21.59
N GLU A 113 12.29 13.45 20.76
CA GLU A 113 13.67 13.27 20.33
C GLU A 113 14.61 13.88 21.38
N ILE A 114 15.50 13.03 21.89
CA ILE A 114 16.47 13.39 22.91
C ILE A 114 17.79 13.63 22.21
N GLU A 115 18.22 14.89 22.17
CA GLU A 115 19.54 15.24 21.68
C GLU A 115 20.57 15.01 22.80
N ARG A 116 21.49 14.07 22.59
CA ARG A 116 22.58 13.77 23.52
C ARG A 116 23.83 14.49 23.05
N ALA A 117 24.26 15.48 23.81
CA ALA A 117 25.55 16.12 23.62
C ALA A 117 26.60 15.36 24.43
N SER A 118 27.78 15.15 23.83
CA SER A 118 28.94 14.65 24.58
C SER A 118 30.04 15.70 24.55
N GLN A 119 30.60 16.01 25.72
CA GLN A 119 31.77 16.86 25.85
C GLN A 119 32.92 16.02 26.40
N ASP A 120 34.04 16.04 25.68
CA ASP A 120 35.28 15.47 26.16
C ASP A 120 35.92 16.48 27.11
N ILE A 121 36.14 16.05 28.36
CA ILE A 121 36.81 16.86 29.38
C ILE A 121 38.24 16.36 29.46
N ASP A 122 39.17 17.15 28.90
CA ASP A 122 40.59 16.85 28.95
C ASP A 122 41.13 17.31 30.31
N VAL A 123 41.55 16.34 31.13
CA VAL A 123 42.14 16.62 32.45
C VAL A 123 43.66 16.66 32.26
N GLU A 124 44.25 17.81 32.55
CA GLU A 124 45.70 18.04 32.46
C GLU A 124 46.44 16.97 33.30
N ASN A 125 47.29 16.18 32.64
CA ASN A 125 47.90 14.88 33.05
C ASN A 125 47.20 13.59 32.53
N LYS A 126 46.94 13.57 31.21
CA LYS A 126 46.86 12.44 30.25
C LYS A 126 46.94 10.99 30.77
N THR A 127 46.03 10.57 31.65
CA THR A 127 45.83 9.14 31.96
C THR A 127 44.36 8.70 31.93
N VAL A 128 43.41 9.64 31.91
CA VAL A 128 41.98 9.33 31.88
C VAL A 128 41.26 10.29 30.93
N ASN A 129 40.61 9.74 29.90
CA ASN A 129 39.67 10.48 29.06
C ASN A 129 38.27 10.37 29.68
N VAL A 130 37.69 11.50 30.11
CA VAL A 130 36.31 11.53 30.63
C VAL A 130 35.40 12.10 29.55
N ARG A 131 34.47 11.27 29.07
CA ARG A 131 33.42 11.70 28.15
C ARG A 131 32.12 11.90 28.91
N ALA A 132 31.72 13.15 29.08
CA ALA A 132 30.49 13.48 29.77
C ALA A 132 29.33 13.51 28.75
N ILE A 133 28.31 12.67 28.94
CA ILE A 133 27.13 12.59 28.07
C ILE A 133 25.94 13.24 28.79
N TYR A 134 25.43 14.33 28.24
CA TYR A 134 24.28 15.04 28.80
C TYR A 134 23.16 15.16 27.77
N VAL A 135 21.91 15.24 28.24
CA VAL A 135 20.75 15.55 27.40
C VAL A 135 20.65 17.07 27.27
N SER A 136 20.89 17.59 26.07
CA SER A 136 20.89 19.03 25.81
C SER A 136 19.51 19.58 25.48
N LYS A 137 18.63 18.75 24.89
CA LYS A 137 17.32 19.19 24.42
C LYS A 137 16.33 18.04 24.26
N ASN A 138 15.10 18.28 24.69
CA ASN A 138 13.94 17.43 24.41
C ASN A 138 13.07 18.14 23.39
N ILE A 139 13.01 17.64 22.16
CA ILE A 139 12.15 18.20 21.12
C ILE A 139 10.96 17.26 20.94
N LEU A 140 9.74 17.79 21.05
CA LEU A 140 8.55 17.06 20.66
C LEU A 140 8.40 17.16 19.14
N VAL A 141 8.50 16.02 18.46
CA VAL A 141 8.38 15.91 17.01
C VAL A 141 7.11 15.15 16.67
N ALA A 142 6.25 15.78 15.86
CA ALA A 142 5.07 15.16 15.28
C ALA A 142 5.49 14.22 14.14
N LYS A 143 5.19 12.93 14.25
CA LYS A 143 5.48 11.93 13.22
C LYS A 143 4.23 11.17 12.82
N ASN A 144 4.07 10.92 11.52
CA ASN A 144 2.96 10.11 11.00
C ASN A 144 3.07 8.68 11.50
N THR A 145 1.92 8.08 11.81
CA THR A 145 1.80 6.68 12.18
C THR A 145 1.05 5.91 11.10
N TYR A 146 1.41 4.64 10.94
CA TYR A 146 0.81 3.78 9.93
C TYR A 146 0.36 2.47 10.57
N ILE A 147 -0.87 2.06 10.31
CA ILE A 147 -1.46 0.84 10.87
C ILE A 147 -1.90 -0.10 9.76
N ILE A 148 -1.70 -1.40 9.98
CA ILE A 148 -2.21 -2.45 9.10
C ILE A 148 -3.71 -2.59 9.35
N THR A 149 -4.53 -2.27 8.36
CA THR A 149 -5.99 -2.35 8.48
C THR A 149 -6.56 -3.64 7.91
N GLN A 150 -5.87 -4.22 6.92
CA GLN A 150 -6.25 -5.47 6.26
C GLN A 150 -5.02 -6.32 5.97
N VAL A 151 -5.20 -7.63 6.02
CA VAL A 151 -4.21 -8.62 5.59
C VAL A 151 -4.92 -9.57 4.64
N THR A 152 -4.40 -9.70 3.42
CA THR A 152 -4.96 -10.56 2.37
C THR A 152 -4.71 -12.04 2.73
N PRO A 153 -5.73 -12.91 2.71
CA PRO A 153 -5.56 -14.34 2.98
C PRO A 153 -4.57 -15.01 2.01
N GLY A 154 -3.74 -15.91 2.52
CA GLY A 154 -2.72 -16.64 1.77
C GLY A 154 -1.50 -15.81 1.36
N SER A 155 -1.50 -14.50 1.62
CA SER A 155 -0.43 -13.59 1.21
C SER A 155 0.88 -13.79 1.98
N PRO A 156 2.02 -13.27 1.45
CA PRO A 156 3.28 -13.29 2.18
C PRO A 156 3.19 -12.71 3.59
N ALA A 157 2.43 -11.63 3.77
CA ALA A 157 2.22 -11.00 5.06
C ALA A 157 1.49 -11.87 6.08
N GLU A 158 0.44 -12.57 5.66
CA GLU A 158 -0.29 -13.49 6.54
C GLU A 158 0.62 -14.65 6.99
N ARG A 159 1.39 -15.21 6.05
CA ARG A 159 2.29 -16.37 6.32
C ARG A 159 3.37 -16.05 7.35
N VAL A 160 3.81 -14.80 7.42
CA VAL A 160 4.80 -14.33 8.41
C VAL A 160 4.15 -13.82 9.70
N GLY A 161 2.82 -13.88 9.81
CA GLY A 161 2.08 -13.61 11.04
C GLY A 161 1.74 -12.14 11.29
N LEU A 162 1.77 -11.29 10.26
CA LEU A 162 1.24 -9.93 10.36
C LEU A 162 -0.28 -9.97 10.54
N LYS A 163 -0.81 -9.01 11.30
CA LYS A 163 -2.24 -8.95 11.64
C LYS A 163 -2.76 -7.54 11.51
N LYS A 164 -4.07 -7.43 11.29
CA LYS A 164 -4.80 -6.18 11.46
C LYS A 164 -4.53 -5.61 12.86
N GLY A 165 -4.26 -4.31 12.93
CA GLY A 165 -3.93 -3.59 14.15
C GLY A 165 -2.43 -3.47 14.43
N ASP A 166 -1.57 -4.15 13.67
CA ASP A 166 -0.13 -3.97 13.77
C ASP A 166 0.26 -2.56 13.31
N GLN A 167 1.01 -1.83 14.14
CA GLN A 167 1.53 -0.53 13.75
C GLN A 167 2.88 -0.72 13.03
N LEU A 168 3.01 -0.18 11.82
CA LEU A 168 4.28 -0.23 11.09
C LEU A 168 5.25 0.82 11.65
N ILE A 169 6.38 0.35 12.20
CA ILE A 169 7.42 1.20 12.79
C ILE A 169 8.56 1.39 11.80
N LYS A 170 9.08 0.32 11.18
CA LYS A 170 10.15 0.42 10.19
C LYS A 170 9.89 -0.41 8.94
N ILE A 171 10.46 0.05 7.84
CA ILE A 171 10.53 -0.64 6.56
C ILE A 171 11.96 -0.56 6.02
N ASN A 172 12.55 -1.72 5.73
CA ASN A 172 13.94 -1.86 5.29
C ASN A 172 14.96 -1.09 6.15
N GLY A 173 14.75 -1.11 7.48
CA GLY A 173 15.60 -0.43 8.46
C GLY A 173 15.37 1.08 8.61
N SER A 174 14.53 1.69 7.76
CA SER A 174 14.15 3.11 7.87
C SER A 174 12.84 3.26 8.63
N GLU A 175 12.72 4.31 9.46
CA GLU A 175 11.48 4.65 10.16
C GLU A 175 10.34 4.90 9.15
N ALA A 176 9.21 4.23 9.36
CA ALA A 176 8.04 4.32 8.49
C ALA A 176 7.49 5.74 8.44
N SER A 177 7.58 6.48 9.56
CA SER A 177 7.18 7.88 9.66
C SER A 177 7.90 8.83 8.69
N ASN A 178 9.07 8.42 8.18
CA ASN A 178 9.85 9.24 7.23
C ASN A 178 9.30 9.16 5.80
N PHE A 179 8.34 8.26 5.55
CA PHE A 179 7.74 8.06 4.24
C PHE A 179 6.28 8.53 4.24
N SER A 180 5.80 9.00 3.10
CA SER A 180 4.37 9.15 2.87
C SER A 180 3.70 7.78 2.69
N LEU A 181 2.39 7.70 2.96
CA LEU A 181 1.60 6.49 2.73
C LEU A 181 1.78 5.94 1.30
N LYS A 182 1.77 6.84 0.31
CA LYS A 182 2.00 6.48 -1.10
C LYS A 182 3.37 5.84 -1.33
N GLN A 183 4.43 6.36 -0.71
CA GLN A 183 5.77 5.78 -0.83
C GLN A 183 5.83 4.39 -0.19
N LEU A 184 5.22 4.21 0.99
CA LEU A 184 5.15 2.90 1.65
C LEU A 184 4.39 1.89 0.81
N MET A 185 3.17 2.24 0.38
CA MET A 185 2.35 1.40 -0.49
C MET A 185 3.06 1.05 -1.79
N GLY A 186 3.78 2.00 -2.41
CA GLY A 186 4.55 1.77 -3.62
C GLY A 186 5.58 0.65 -3.49
N ARG A 187 6.18 0.47 -2.31
CA ARG A 187 7.14 -0.62 -2.04
C ARG A 187 6.50 -2.00 -2.10
N PHE A 188 5.20 -2.12 -1.84
CA PHE A 188 4.48 -3.39 -1.92
C PHE A 188 4.22 -3.83 -3.36
N PHE A 189 4.49 -2.97 -4.34
CA PHE A 189 4.39 -3.26 -5.77
C PHE A 189 5.76 -3.48 -6.44
N GLU A 190 6.85 -3.49 -5.67
CA GLU A 190 8.20 -3.81 -6.15
C GLU A 190 8.26 -5.23 -6.78
N GLU A 191 9.40 -5.58 -7.35
CA GLU A 191 9.59 -6.83 -8.11
C GLU A 191 9.34 -8.07 -7.24
N GLU A 192 8.77 -9.10 -7.85
CA GLU A 192 8.58 -10.40 -7.21
C GLU A 192 9.92 -11.00 -6.79
N GLY A 193 9.98 -11.62 -5.61
CA GLY A 193 11.21 -12.12 -5.02
C GLY A 193 11.96 -11.09 -4.14
N THR A 194 11.59 -9.81 -4.18
CA THR A 194 12.18 -8.79 -3.31
C THR A 194 11.88 -9.09 -1.84
N LYS A 195 12.91 -9.03 -0.98
CA LYS A 195 12.75 -9.20 0.47
C LYS A 195 12.39 -7.87 1.11
N LEU A 196 11.27 -7.85 1.82
CA LEU A 196 10.80 -6.70 2.58
C LEU A 196 11.00 -6.97 4.07
N LYS A 197 11.82 -6.13 4.72
CA LYS A 197 12.04 -6.19 6.17
C LYS A 197 11.15 -5.18 6.86
N LEU A 198 10.29 -5.63 7.75
CA LEU A 198 9.35 -4.82 8.50
C LEU A 198 9.64 -4.93 10.00
N GLU A 199 9.41 -3.85 10.74
CA GLU A 199 9.34 -3.87 12.20
C GLU A 199 7.95 -3.33 12.55
N VAL A 200 7.13 -4.15 13.19
CA VAL A 200 5.77 -3.75 13.62
C VAL A 200 5.67 -3.73 15.13
N GLU A 201 4.82 -2.87 15.68
CA GLU A 201 4.46 -2.84 17.10
C GLU A 201 3.05 -3.41 17.28
N ARG A 202 2.94 -4.44 18.13
CA ARG A 202 1.68 -5.09 18.48
C ARG A 202 1.55 -5.08 20.00
N ILE A 203 0.59 -4.31 20.52
CA ILE A 203 0.34 -4.20 21.98
C ILE A 203 1.64 -3.82 22.72
N GLY A 204 2.38 -2.83 22.19
CA GLY A 204 3.64 -2.34 22.77
C GLY A 204 4.86 -3.24 22.56
N ILE A 205 4.71 -4.43 21.95
CA ILE A 205 5.82 -5.33 21.64
C ILE A 205 6.26 -5.11 20.20
N ARG A 206 7.56 -4.89 19.99
CA ARG A 206 8.15 -4.78 18.65
C ARG A 206 8.49 -6.15 18.09
N ILE A 207 7.99 -6.42 16.89
CA ILE A 207 8.10 -7.69 16.19
C ILE A 207 8.82 -7.44 14.86
N PRO A 208 10.07 -7.87 14.70
CA PRO A 208 10.73 -7.86 13.41
C PRO A 208 10.18 -8.97 12.52
N VAL A 209 9.87 -8.65 11.28
CA VAL A 209 9.26 -9.56 10.29
C VAL A 209 9.98 -9.41 8.97
N ILE A 210 10.24 -10.52 8.27
CA ILE A 210 10.80 -10.50 6.92
C ILE A 210 9.89 -11.32 6.04
N LEU A 211 9.46 -10.74 4.93
CA LEU A 211 8.66 -11.42 3.91
C LEU A 211 9.28 -11.23 2.53
N THR A 212 8.88 -12.09 1.59
CA THR A 212 9.26 -12.01 0.19
C THR A 212 8.04 -11.65 -0.63
N LEU A 213 8.14 -10.61 -1.45
CA LEU A 213 7.06 -10.18 -2.32
C LEU A 213 6.73 -11.27 -3.33
N GLU A 214 5.44 -11.59 -3.44
CA GLU A 214 4.93 -12.62 -4.33
C GLU A 214 3.66 -12.10 -5.01
N SER A 215 3.56 -12.21 -6.34
CA SER A 215 2.34 -11.82 -7.03
C SER A 215 1.21 -12.79 -6.65
N PRO A 216 0.03 -12.30 -6.21
CA PRO A 216 -1.10 -13.16 -5.86
C PRO A 216 -1.71 -13.86 -7.09
N ILE A 217 -1.38 -13.38 -8.29
CA ILE A 217 -1.81 -13.99 -9.55
C ILE A 217 -0.63 -14.04 -10.53
N LYS A 218 -0.39 -15.21 -11.11
CA LYS A 218 0.60 -15.46 -12.17
C LYS A 218 -0.09 -15.56 -13.52
#